data_AF-W1WC32-F1
#
_entry.id   AF-W1WC32-F1
#
_cell.length_a   1.000
_cell.length_b   1.000
_cell.length_c   1.000
_cell.angle_alpha   90.00
_cell.angle_beta   90.00
_cell.angle_gamma   90.00
#
_symmetry.space_group_name_H-M   'P 1'
#
loop_
_entity.id
_entity.type
_entity.pdbx_description
1 polymer ?
#
loop_
_entity_poly.entity_id
_entity_poly.type
_entity_poly.pdbx_seq_one_letter_code
_entity_poly.pdbx_strand_id
1 'polypeptide(L)'
;APVVLVIDCKAMGESAAAIAKGFRDYDPEVNFGGVILNRLGSANHERMVREGMDKIGVPVIGAIYRDDRMHSPERHLGLTPVTEIDPTEAINMIREAVEKMVNLDQLLDIASSAPAIEFPETVDATSIEKRVKIGV
;
A
#
# COMPACT_ATOMS: atom_id res chain seq x y z
N ALA A 1 -12.59 -5.57 -7.69
CA ALA A 1 -12.22 -5.51 -6.26
C ALA A 1 -12.12 -4.03 -5.83
N PRO A 2 -12.35 -3.69 -4.56
CA PRO A 2 -12.12 -2.34 -4.04
C PRO A 2 -10.64 -1.93 -4.17
N VAL A 3 -10.40 -0.64 -4.40
CA VAL A 3 -9.07 -0.06 -4.59
C VAL A 3 -8.84 1.03 -3.55
N VAL A 4 -7.70 0.96 -2.85
CA VAL A 4 -7.19 2.04 -2.02
C VAL A 4 -5.93 2.58 -2.67
N LEU A 5 -5.93 3.88 -2.99
CA LEU A 5 -4.80 4.53 -3.65
C LEU A 5 -3.81 5.08 -2.61
N VAL A 6 -2.55 4.69 -2.71
CA VAL A 6 -1.47 5.28 -1.90
C VAL A 6 -0.84 6.44 -2.69
N ILE A 7 -0.87 7.64 -2.13
CA ILE A 7 -0.34 8.85 -2.78
C ILE A 7 0.93 9.31 -2.04
N ASP A 8 2.05 9.46 -2.75
CA ASP A 8 3.25 10.11 -2.20
C ASP A 8 3.03 11.62 -2.13
N CYS A 9 2.80 12.13 -0.92
CA CYS A 9 2.54 13.53 -0.66
C CYS A 9 3.80 14.33 -0.34
N LYS A 10 5.02 13.79 -0.45
CA LYS A 10 6.27 14.46 -0.01
C LYS A 10 6.40 15.92 -0.49
N ALA A 11 5.92 16.21 -1.70
CA ALA A 11 5.91 17.55 -2.29
C ALA A 11 4.54 17.95 -2.87
N MET A 12 3.44 17.39 -2.35
CA MET A 12 2.09 17.65 -2.87
C MET A 12 1.20 18.26 -1.80
N GLY A 13 0.57 19.39 -2.11
CA GLY A 13 -0.52 19.92 -1.30
C GLY A 13 -1.87 19.43 -1.82
N GLU A 14 -2.77 20.37 -2.07
CA GLU A 14 -4.12 20.09 -2.60
C GLU A 14 -4.12 19.36 -3.96
N SER A 15 -3.02 19.42 -4.71
CA SER A 15 -2.85 18.67 -5.98
C SER A 15 -2.96 17.15 -5.81
N ALA A 16 -2.73 16.60 -4.62
CA ALA A 16 -2.98 15.19 -4.33
C ALA A 16 -4.46 14.83 -4.54
N ALA A 17 -5.40 15.73 -4.24
CA ALA A 17 -6.82 15.53 -4.48
C ALA A 17 -7.14 15.49 -5.98
N ALA A 18 -6.48 16.32 -6.79
CA ALA A 18 -6.64 16.26 -8.25
C ALA A 18 -6.20 14.90 -8.81
N ILE A 19 -5.12 14.32 -8.28
CA ILE A 19 -4.65 12.97 -8.66
C ILE A 19 -5.68 11.91 -8.26
N ALA A 20 -6.15 11.93 -7.00
CA ALA A 20 -7.15 10.98 -6.52
C ALA A 20 -8.44 11.04 -7.34
N LYS A 21 -8.92 12.26 -7.63
CA LYS A 21 -10.07 12.49 -8.51
C LYS A 21 -9.82 11.93 -9.91
N GLY A 22 -8.65 12.18 -10.48
CA GLY A 22 -8.27 11.66 -11.79
C GLY A 22 -8.36 10.13 -11.85
N PHE A 23 -7.79 9.42 -10.89
CA PHE A 23 -7.87 7.96 -10.85
C PHE A 23 -9.29 7.42 -10.65
N ARG A 24 -10.08 8.07 -9.78
CA ARG A 24 -11.47 7.68 -9.55
C ARG A 24 -12.35 7.91 -10.78
N ASP A 25 -12.17 9.03 -11.46
CA ASP A 25 -13.06 9.44 -12.56
C ASP A 25 -12.60 8.87 -13.92
N TYR A 26 -11.35 8.41 -14.04
CA TYR A 26 -10.79 7.86 -15.28
C TYR A 26 -11.43 6.52 -15.68
N ASP A 27 -11.63 5.63 -14.71
CA ASP A 27 -12.30 4.35 -14.90
C ASP A 27 -13.46 4.22 -13.89
N PRO A 28 -14.71 4.50 -14.32
CA PRO A 28 -15.88 4.43 -13.45
C PRO A 28 -16.19 3.03 -12.91
N GLU A 29 -15.62 1.96 -13.48
CA GLU A 29 -15.82 0.59 -12.99
C GLU A 29 -14.92 0.27 -11.78
N VAL A 30 -13.92 1.11 -11.50
CA VAL A 30 -13.07 0.97 -10.32
C VAL A 30 -13.86 1.31 -9.07
N ASN A 31 -14.02 0.31 -8.18
CA ASN A 31 -14.57 0.52 -6.85
C ASN A 31 -13.54 1.26 -5.97
N PHE A 32 -13.52 2.58 -6.05
CA PHE A 32 -12.55 3.42 -5.35
C PHE A 32 -12.91 3.58 -3.87
N GLY A 33 -12.21 2.86 -2.99
CA GLY A 33 -12.49 2.79 -1.56
C GLY A 33 -11.87 3.92 -0.73
N GLY A 34 -10.89 4.64 -1.26
CA GLY A 34 -10.26 5.77 -0.56
C GLY A 34 -8.77 5.90 -0.84
N VAL A 35 -8.11 6.70 0.00
CA VAL A 35 -6.67 6.98 -0.14
C VAL A 35 -5.90 6.79 1.17
N ILE A 36 -4.62 6.46 1.04
CA ILE A 36 -3.61 6.61 2.09
C ILE A 36 -2.62 7.66 1.62
N LEU A 37 -2.47 8.72 2.41
CA LEU A 37 -1.50 9.78 2.16
C LEU A 37 -0.17 9.34 2.76
N ASN A 38 0.89 9.31 1.96
CA ASN A 38 2.21 8.85 2.38
C ASN A 38 3.23 9.99 2.37
N ARG A 39 4.26 9.90 3.23
CA ARG A 39 5.37 10.86 3.33
C ARG A 39 4.94 12.31 3.58
N LEU A 40 3.89 12.51 4.36
CA LEU A 40 3.48 13.85 4.79
C LEU A 40 4.55 14.51 5.68
N GLY A 41 4.67 15.83 5.57
CA GLY A 41 5.74 16.59 6.22
C GLY A 41 5.37 17.17 7.59
N SER A 42 4.08 17.38 7.88
CA SER A 42 3.59 17.95 9.14
C SER A 42 2.07 17.84 9.26
N ALA A 43 1.52 18.11 10.45
CA ALA A 43 0.07 18.11 10.65
C ALA A 43 -0.66 19.18 9.83
N ASN A 44 -0.02 20.34 9.61
CA ASN A 44 -0.57 21.37 8.72
C ASN A 44 -0.61 20.91 7.26
N HIS A 45 0.43 20.18 6.83
CA HIS A 45 0.46 19.58 5.51
C HIS A 45 -0.64 18.53 5.35
N GLU A 46 -0.82 17.64 6.34
CA GLU A 46 -1.93 16.67 6.36
C GLU A 46 -3.29 17.37 6.25
N ARG A 47 -3.55 18.39 7.08
CA ARG A 47 -4.81 19.15 7.08
C ARG A 47 -5.13 19.71 5.69
N MET A 48 -4.16 20.37 5.06
CA MET A 48 -4.34 20.95 3.72
C MET A 48 -4.68 19.87 2.67
N VAL A 49 -4.03 18.71 2.73
CA VAL A 49 -4.30 17.61 1.78
C VAL A 49 -5.68 16.99 2.05
N ARG A 50 -6.05 16.78 3.32
CA ARG A 50 -7.38 16.28 3.71
C ARG A 50 -8.50 17.21 3.27
N GLU A 51 -8.34 18.52 3.43
CA GLU A 51 -9.30 19.51 2.93
C GLU A 51 -9.54 19.37 1.41
N GLY A 52 -8.49 19.07 0.64
CA GLY A 52 -8.61 18.76 -0.79
C GLY A 52 -9.41 17.48 -1.06
N MET A 53 -9.18 16.43 -0.28
CA MET A 53 -9.88 15.13 -0.40
C MET A 53 -11.36 15.26 -0.01
N ASP A 54 -11.67 16.03 1.03
CA ASP A 54 -13.04 16.29 1.48
C ASP A 54 -13.85 17.01 0.39
N LYS A 55 -13.26 17.98 -0.32
CA LYS A 55 -13.92 18.70 -1.44
C LYS A 55 -14.35 17.78 -2.57
N ILE A 56 -13.64 16.68 -2.79
CA ILE A 56 -13.96 15.69 -3.82
C ILE A 56 -14.71 14.48 -3.27
N GLY A 57 -14.97 14.42 -1.96
CA GLY A 57 -15.66 13.31 -1.31
C GLY A 57 -14.86 12.00 -1.31
N VAL A 58 -13.52 12.07 -1.28
CA VAL A 58 -12.66 10.88 -1.21
C VAL A 58 -12.23 10.65 0.24
N PRO A 59 -12.53 9.47 0.83
CA PRO A 59 -12.14 9.20 2.22
C PRO A 59 -10.64 8.97 2.34
N VAL A 60 -10.03 9.58 3.37
CA VAL A 60 -8.63 9.38 3.73
C VAL A 60 -8.54 8.37 4.88
N ILE A 61 -8.11 7.16 4.55
CA ILE A 61 -8.04 6.00 5.45
C ILE A 61 -6.80 6.08 6.36
N GLY A 62 -5.74 6.75 5.90
CA GLY A 62 -4.51 6.93 6.67
C GLY A 62 -3.65 8.07 6.17
N ALA A 63 -2.79 8.58 7.06
CA ALA A 63 -1.88 9.68 6.80
C ALA A 63 -0.51 9.40 7.44
N ILE A 64 0.39 8.83 6.65
CA ILE A 64 1.72 8.41 7.09
C ILE A 64 2.71 9.57 6.90
N TYR A 65 3.35 9.94 8.00
CA TYR A 65 4.37 10.98 8.03
C TYR A 65 5.70 10.46 7.50
N ARG A 66 6.50 11.34 6.91
CA ARG A 66 7.84 10.99 6.48
C ARG A 66 8.70 10.64 7.70
N ASP A 67 9.30 9.45 7.66
CA ASP A 67 10.36 9.02 8.57
C ASP A 67 11.46 8.34 7.76
N ASP A 68 12.65 8.90 7.77
CA ASP A 68 13.78 8.38 6.99
C ASP A 68 14.26 7.00 7.52
N ARG A 69 13.85 6.61 8.74
CA ARG A 69 14.09 5.28 9.32
C ARG A 69 13.21 4.18 8.72
N MET A 70 12.12 4.54 8.04
CA MET A 70 11.25 3.58 7.34
C MET A 70 11.80 3.17 5.96
N HIS A 71 13.02 3.58 5.60
CA HIS A 71 13.63 3.20 4.33
C HIS A 71 14.14 1.75 4.37
N SER A 72 13.59 0.90 3.52
CA SER A 72 14.14 -0.43 3.26
C SER A 72 15.30 -0.30 2.26
N PRO A 73 16.45 -0.96 2.49
CA PRO A 73 17.59 -0.88 1.59
C PRO A 73 17.20 -1.32 0.17
N GLU A 74 17.38 -0.42 -0.80
CA GLU A 74 17.03 -0.69 -2.19
C GLU A 74 17.98 -1.73 -2.80
N ARG A 75 17.42 -2.86 -3.25
CA ARG A 75 18.15 -3.84 -4.06
C ARG A 75 18.22 -3.34 -5.50
N HIS A 76 19.08 -2.36 -5.75
CA HIS A 76 19.12 -1.69 -7.05
C HIS A 76 19.45 -2.61 -8.24
N LEU A 77 20.02 -3.81 -8.00
CA LEU A 77 20.30 -4.80 -9.06
C LEU A 77 20.09 -6.27 -8.64
N GLY A 78 19.59 -6.56 -7.44
CA GLY A 78 19.52 -7.94 -6.92
C GLY A 78 20.88 -8.63 -6.72
N LEU A 79 21.98 -7.86 -6.83
CA LEU A 79 23.36 -8.33 -6.74
C LEU A 79 23.96 -8.23 -5.33
N THR A 80 23.23 -7.68 -4.36
CA THR A 80 23.70 -7.59 -2.97
C THR A 80 23.38 -8.92 -2.25
N PRO A 81 24.40 -9.65 -1.75
CA PRO A 81 24.21 -10.86 -0.97
C PRO A 81 23.29 -10.62 0.24
N VAL A 82 22.59 -11.67 0.68
CA VAL A 82 21.56 -11.69 1.75
C VAL A 82 22.03 -11.14 3.11
N THR A 83 23.31 -10.78 3.27
CA THR A 83 23.97 -10.70 4.58
C THR A 83 24.26 -9.30 5.13
N GLU A 84 23.91 -8.18 4.48
CA GLU A 84 24.44 -6.89 4.95
C GLU A 84 23.48 -5.92 5.64
N ILE A 85 22.15 -6.09 5.56
CA ILE A 85 21.22 -5.24 6.33
C ILE A 85 20.01 -6.05 6.78
N ASP A 86 19.86 -6.23 8.08
CA ASP A 86 18.65 -6.78 8.69
C ASP A 86 17.49 -5.77 8.55
N PRO A 87 16.45 -6.03 7.75
CA PRO A 87 15.35 -5.10 7.54
C PRO A 87 14.37 -5.08 8.73
N THR A 88 14.57 -5.91 9.76
CA THR A 88 13.64 -6.09 10.88
C THR A 88 13.31 -4.76 11.57
N GLU A 89 14.30 -3.89 11.77
CA GLU A 89 14.06 -2.59 12.40
C GLU A 89 13.18 -1.68 11.53
N ALA A 90 13.48 -1.58 10.23
CA ALA A 90 12.67 -0.80 9.29
C ALA A 90 11.23 -1.35 9.18
N ILE A 91 11.07 -2.68 9.18
CA ILE A 91 9.75 -3.33 9.17
C ILE A 91 8.98 -3.01 10.46
N ASN A 92 9.62 -3.06 11.62
CA ASN A 92 8.99 -2.70 12.90
C ASN A 92 8.57 -1.23 12.92
N MET A 93 9.41 -0.33 12.40
CA MET A 93 9.07 1.09 12.26
C MET A 93 7.86 1.31 11.34
N ILE A 94 7.81 0.62 10.20
CA ILE A 94 6.66 0.67 9.27
C ILE A 94 5.40 0.13 9.95
N ARG A 95 5.52 -1.01 10.66
CA ARG A 95 4.41 -1.60 11.42
C ARG A 95 3.83 -0.59 12.41
N GLU A 96 4.67 0.01 13.25
CA GLU A 96 4.23 0.99 14.23
C GLU A 96 3.59 2.22 13.58
N ALA A 97 4.15 2.70 12.47
CA ALA A 97 3.59 3.83 11.75
C ALA A 97 2.20 3.50 11.20
N VAL A 98 2.04 2.34 10.56
CA VAL A 98 0.76 1.89 10.03
C VAL A 98 -0.27 1.68 11.14
N GLU A 99 0.09 1.00 12.24
CA GLU A 99 -0.80 0.78 13.39
C GLU A 99 -1.30 2.10 14.00
N LYS A 100 -0.47 3.16 14.01
CA LYS A 100 -0.83 4.46 14.60
C LYS A 100 -1.54 5.40 13.63
N MET A 101 -1.24 5.32 12.34
CA MET A 101 -1.57 6.37 11.36
C MET A 101 -2.56 5.93 10.28
N VAL A 102 -2.93 4.65 10.24
CA VAL A 102 -3.91 4.09 9.30
C VAL A 102 -5.06 3.49 10.10
N ASN A 103 -6.30 3.82 9.70
CA ASN A 103 -7.48 3.16 10.25
C ASN A 103 -7.57 1.73 9.70
N LEU A 104 -7.02 0.77 10.44
CA LEU A 104 -6.95 -0.63 10.03
C LEU A 104 -8.33 -1.29 9.95
N ASP A 105 -9.25 -0.92 10.84
CA ASP A 105 -10.62 -1.45 10.80
C ASP A 105 -11.32 -1.05 9.50
N GLN A 106 -11.25 0.24 9.14
CA GLN A 106 -11.81 0.74 7.89
C GLN A 106 -11.13 0.10 6.66
N LEU A 107 -9.81 -0.11 6.71
CA LEU A 107 -9.08 -0.76 5.62
C LEU A 107 -9.52 -2.22 5.45
N LEU A 108 -9.72 -2.94 6.55
CA LEU A 108 -10.21 -4.32 6.55
C LEU A 108 -11.66 -4.41 6.08
N ASP A 109 -12.53 -3.46 6.47
CA ASP A 109 -13.90 -3.38 5.98
C ASP A 109 -13.94 -3.20 4.46
N ILE A 110 -13.09 -2.29 3.93
CA ILE A 110 -12.94 -2.10 2.49
C ILE A 110 -12.46 -3.41 1.85
N ALA A 111 -11.40 -4.03 2.36
CA ALA A 111 -10.85 -5.26 1.81
C ALA A 111 -11.89 -6.40 1.79
N SER A 112 -12.73 -6.50 2.82
CA SER A 112 -13.76 -7.53 2.96
C SER A 112 -14.91 -7.37 1.95
N SER A 113 -15.05 -6.20 1.32
CA SER A 113 -16.00 -5.98 0.23
C SER A 113 -15.52 -6.53 -1.13
N ALA A 114 -14.30 -7.09 -1.19
CA ALA A 114 -13.79 -7.69 -2.41
C ALA A 114 -14.59 -8.96 -2.80
N PRO A 115 -14.90 -9.17 -4.09
CA PRO A 115 -15.48 -10.41 -4.54
C PRO A 115 -14.50 -11.57 -4.30
N ALA A 116 -15.05 -12.77 -4.15
CA ALA A 116 -14.25 -13.98 -3.99
C ALA A 116 -13.29 -14.14 -5.18
N ILE A 117 -12.03 -14.47 -4.88
CA ILE A 117 -11.05 -14.82 -5.90
C ILE A 117 -11.35 -16.26 -6.32
N GLU A 118 -11.62 -16.46 -7.60
CA GLU A 118 -11.67 -17.80 -8.18
C GLU A 118 -10.25 -18.36 -8.24
N PHE A 119 -10.01 -19.41 -7.47
CA PHE A 119 -8.78 -20.18 -7.60
C PHE A 119 -9.04 -21.31 -8.60
N PRO A 120 -8.16 -21.54 -9.58
CA PRO A 120 -8.20 -22.80 -10.32
C PRO A 120 -8.12 -23.94 -9.31
N GLU A 121 -8.94 -24.98 -9.50
CA GLU A 121 -8.95 -26.15 -8.62
C GLU A 121 -7.51 -26.58 -8.34
N THR A 122 -7.17 -26.71 -7.06
CA THR A 122 -5.84 -27.10 -6.62
C THR A 122 -5.41 -28.34 -7.37
N VAL A 123 -4.35 -28.23 -8.17
CA VAL A 123 -3.68 -29.42 -8.70
C VAL A 123 -3.20 -30.19 -7.48
N ASP A 124 -3.78 -31.37 -7.28
CA ASP A 124 -3.52 -32.22 -6.13
C ASP A 124 -2.01 -32.50 -6.06
N ALA A 125 -1.29 -31.80 -5.19
CA ALA A 125 0.17 -31.90 -5.06
C ALA A 125 0.62 -33.32 -4.68
N THR A 126 -0.33 -34.13 -4.23
CA THR A 126 -0.20 -35.55 -3.93
C THR A 126 -0.02 -36.44 -5.17
N SER A 127 -0.24 -35.90 -6.38
CA SER A 127 -0.14 -36.65 -7.65
C SER A 127 1.15 -36.41 -8.44
N ILE A 128 2.16 -35.70 -7.88
CA ILE A 128 3.46 -35.56 -8.54
C ILE A 128 4.27 -36.86 -8.34
N GLU A 129 3.92 -37.91 -9.07
CA GLU A 129 4.89 -38.95 -9.40
C GLU A 129 5.88 -38.39 -10.41
N LYS A 130 6.99 -37.80 -9.94
CA LYS A 130 8.22 -37.74 -10.72
C LYS A 130 9.43 -37.51 -9.83
N ARG A 131 10.18 -38.60 -9.60
CA ARG A 131 11.58 -38.54 -9.16
C ARG A 131 12.37 -37.83 -10.26
N VAL A 132 12.63 -36.54 -10.09
CA VAL A 132 13.55 -35.82 -10.97
C VAL A 132 14.98 -36.12 -10.49
N LYS A 133 15.82 -36.70 -11.34
CA LYS A 133 17.26 -36.78 -11.08
C LYS A 133 17.85 -35.40 -11.29
N ILE A 134 18.25 -34.74 -10.21
CA ILE A 134 19.17 -33.61 -10.29
C ILE A 134 20.57 -34.23 -10.41
N GLY A 135 21.23 -33.96 -11.54
CA GLY A 135 22.58 -34.46 -11.82
C GLY A 135 23.63 -33.85 -10.87
N VAL A 136 24.80 -34.49 -10.82
CA VAL A 136 25.96 -34.09 -10.01
C VAL A 136 26.60 -32.84 -10.58
#